data_AF-A0A2E7R1K3-F1
#
_entry.id   AF-A0A2E7R1K3-F1
#
_cell.length_a   1.000
_cell.length_b   1.000
_cell.length_c   1.000
_cell.angle_alpha   90.00
_cell.angle_beta   90.00
_cell.angle_gamma   90.00
#
_symmetry.space_group_name_H-M   'P 1'
#
loop_
_entity.id
_entity.type
_entity.pdbx_description
1 polymer ?
#
loop_
_entity_poly.entity_id
_entity_poly.type
_entity_poly.pdbx_seq_one_letter_code
_entity_poly.pdbx_strand_id
1 'polypeptide(L)'
;MRHAVIFVGVLTLLTSTARAENVFLKAFYPLDEPRFLCVDIPGHKSRVNTSRPLVVHTCKEGIWHKDEIFDSIPLKSGHLKMPEFNLCVEAKSARDASELVLKTCEQSPLQLWSYQNYRLALKSDPQKCITIGPEPSRLTRGGRRLASKHMARSLSLANCKETLLTRQLWRFEVPQNRSGAIMPFKD
;
A
#
# COMPACT_ATOMS: atom_id res chain seq x y z
N MET A 1 -50.18 -16.45 47.14
CA MET A 1 -50.02 -15.93 45.76
C MET A 1 -48.53 -15.66 45.55
N ARG A 2 -47.87 -16.39 44.65
CA ARG A 2 -46.45 -16.18 44.30
C ARG A 2 -46.41 -15.52 42.93
N HIS A 3 -45.87 -14.31 42.83
CA HIS A 3 -45.71 -13.60 41.56
C HIS A 3 -44.32 -13.91 41.02
N ALA A 4 -44.26 -14.58 39.87
CA ALA A 4 -43.03 -14.78 39.12
C ALA A 4 -42.79 -13.52 38.27
N VAL A 5 -41.72 -12.79 38.55
CA VAL A 5 -41.28 -11.64 37.75
C VAL A 5 -40.32 -12.16 36.69
N ILE A 6 -40.72 -12.11 35.41
CA ILE A 6 -39.89 -12.48 34.28
C ILE A 6 -39.08 -11.23 33.87
N PHE A 7 -37.77 -11.26 34.10
CA PHE A 7 -36.85 -10.26 33.59
C PHE A 7 -36.53 -10.56 32.12
N VAL A 8 -37.07 -9.76 31.20
CA VAL A 8 -36.70 -9.78 29.79
C VAL A 8 -35.41 -8.96 29.63
N GLY A 9 -34.27 -9.65 29.57
CA GLY A 9 -32.98 -9.02 29.29
C GLY A 9 -32.88 -8.61 27.82
N VAL A 10 -32.86 -7.30 27.55
CA VAL A 10 -32.61 -6.76 26.21
C VAL A 10 -31.12 -6.93 25.89
N LEU A 11 -30.82 -7.85 24.97
CA LEU A 11 -29.46 -8.10 24.49
C LEU A 11 -29.09 -7.06 23.42
N THR A 12 -28.45 -5.96 23.80
CA THR A 12 -27.90 -4.97 22.87
C THR A 12 -26.67 -5.54 22.15
N LEU A 13 -26.82 -5.84 20.86
CA LEU A 13 -25.74 -6.18 19.94
C LEU A 13 -24.92 -4.92 19.63
N LEU A 14 -23.72 -4.81 20.19
CA LEU A 14 -22.75 -3.77 19.83
C LEU A 14 -22.14 -4.09 18.47
N THR A 15 -22.61 -3.46 17.40
CA THR A 15 -21.97 -3.54 16.09
C THR A 15 -20.73 -2.65 16.06
N SER A 16 -19.53 -3.26 16.07
CA SER A 16 -18.28 -2.54 15.83
C SER A 16 -18.21 -2.11 14.37
N THR A 17 -18.44 -0.82 14.10
CA THR A 17 -18.17 -0.25 12.79
C THR A 17 -16.66 -0.16 12.61
N ALA A 18 -16.07 -1.05 11.81
CA ALA A 18 -14.66 -0.94 11.43
C ALA A 18 -14.45 0.41 10.71
N ARG A 19 -13.71 1.32 11.33
CA ARG A 19 -13.39 2.63 10.76
C ARG A 19 -12.33 2.46 9.68
N ALA A 20 -12.46 3.21 8.59
CA ALA A 20 -11.42 3.29 7.56
C ALA A 20 -10.16 3.87 8.19
N GLU A 21 -9.09 3.08 8.20
CA GLU A 21 -7.75 3.57 8.54
C GLU A 21 -6.98 3.85 7.26
N ASN A 22 -6.39 5.04 7.19
CA ASN A 22 -5.46 5.43 6.14
C ASN A 22 -4.09 4.81 6.43
N VAL A 23 -3.59 4.01 5.51
CA VAL A 23 -2.35 3.25 5.66
C VAL A 23 -1.44 3.46 4.46
N PHE A 24 -0.14 3.31 4.68
CA PHE A 24 0.81 3.07 3.59
C PHE A 24 0.75 1.61 3.16
N LEU A 25 0.94 1.37 1.87
CA LEU A 25 1.43 0.08 1.38
C LEU A 25 2.97 0.13 1.36
N LYS A 26 3.58 -0.31 2.46
CA LYS A 26 5.01 -0.16 2.77
C LYS A 26 5.75 -1.46 2.51
N ALA A 27 6.93 -1.37 1.92
CA ALA A 27 7.86 -2.49 1.80
C ALA A 27 8.21 -3.04 3.20
N PHE A 28 8.29 -4.36 3.33
CA PHE A 28 8.64 -4.97 4.60
C PHE A 28 10.12 -4.74 4.95
N TYR A 29 10.99 -4.75 3.95
CA TYR A 29 12.41 -4.45 4.08
C TYR A 29 12.73 -3.04 3.57
N PRO A 30 13.71 -2.34 4.17
CA PRO A 30 14.10 -1.00 3.71
C PRO A 30 14.77 -1.04 2.33
N LEU A 31 15.32 -2.20 1.92
CA LEU A 31 16.21 -2.33 0.77
C LEU A 31 17.38 -1.35 0.90
N ASP A 32 17.48 -0.39 -0.01
CA ASP A 32 18.50 0.66 -0.05
C ASP A 32 17.99 2.04 0.42
N GLU A 33 16.81 2.09 1.05
CA GLU A 33 16.22 3.30 1.62
C GLU A 33 15.89 3.07 3.12
N PRO A 34 16.66 3.62 4.07
CA PRO A 34 16.46 3.37 5.51
C PRO A 34 15.15 3.94 6.08
N ARG A 35 14.43 4.75 5.31
CA ARG A 35 13.07 5.22 5.61
C ARG A 35 11.99 4.34 5.00
N PHE A 36 12.40 3.24 4.37
CA PHE A 36 11.58 2.31 3.61
C PHE A 36 10.94 2.95 2.36
N LEU A 37 10.39 2.08 1.53
CA LEU A 37 9.72 2.44 0.30
C LEU A 37 8.21 2.17 0.43
N CYS A 38 7.39 3.13 0.01
CA CYS A 38 5.93 3.07 0.00
C CYS A 38 5.43 3.20 -1.44
N VAL A 39 4.32 2.55 -1.78
CA VAL A 39 3.71 2.70 -3.11
C VAL A 39 3.21 4.14 -3.29
N ASP A 40 3.58 4.75 -4.41
CA ASP A 40 3.45 6.19 -4.67
C ASP A 40 2.90 6.47 -6.08
N ILE A 41 2.15 7.56 -6.19
CA ILE A 41 1.73 8.12 -7.48
C ILE A 41 2.77 9.17 -7.92
N PRO A 42 3.39 9.02 -9.11
CA PRO A 42 4.38 9.98 -9.57
C PRO A 42 3.85 11.42 -9.60
N GLY A 43 4.54 12.32 -8.90
CA GLY A 43 4.23 13.74 -8.88
C GLY A 43 4.36 14.32 -7.48
N HIS A 44 3.77 15.49 -7.25
CA HIS A 44 3.75 16.11 -5.92
C HIS A 44 2.69 17.22 -5.88
N LYS A 45 1.79 17.19 -4.88
CA LYS A 45 0.66 18.12 -4.74
C LYS A 45 -0.15 18.20 -6.04
N SER A 46 -0.35 19.40 -6.59
CA SER A 46 -1.09 19.63 -7.84
C SER A 46 -0.48 18.98 -9.08
N ARG A 47 0.71 18.39 -9.00
CA ARG A 47 1.37 17.68 -10.11
C ARG A 47 1.33 16.16 -9.98
N VAL A 48 0.59 15.61 -9.01
CA VAL A 48 0.33 14.17 -8.96
C VAL A 48 -0.32 13.75 -10.28
N ASN A 49 0.25 12.72 -10.92
CA ASN A 49 -0.20 12.25 -12.21
C ASN A 49 -0.72 10.81 -12.10
N THR A 50 -2.03 10.67 -11.90
CA THR A 50 -2.74 9.39 -11.78
C THR A 50 -2.78 8.57 -13.07
N SER A 51 -2.40 9.16 -14.21
CA SER A 51 -2.33 8.43 -15.50
C SER A 51 -1.00 7.71 -15.70
N ARG A 52 -0.01 7.93 -14.83
CA ARG A 52 1.29 7.25 -14.89
C ARG A 52 1.29 5.95 -14.09
N PRO A 53 2.15 4.97 -14.45
CA PRO A 53 2.42 3.82 -13.62
C PRO A 53 2.85 4.22 -12.21
N LEU A 54 2.38 3.47 -11.23
CA LEU A 54 2.81 3.58 -9.84
C LEU A 54 4.29 3.22 -9.71
N VAL A 55 4.92 3.80 -8.71
CA VAL A 55 6.29 3.51 -8.30
C VAL A 55 6.30 3.17 -6.82
N VAL A 56 7.48 2.82 -6.30
CA VAL A 56 7.72 3.02 -4.87
C VAL A 56 8.61 4.22 -4.64
N HIS A 57 8.39 4.91 -3.54
CA HIS A 57 9.08 6.14 -3.16
C HIS A 57 9.46 6.08 -1.68
N THR A 58 10.45 6.85 -1.24
CA THR A 58 10.72 7.07 0.19
C THR A 58 9.41 7.41 0.90
N CYS A 59 9.01 6.60 1.88
CA CYS A 59 7.79 6.81 2.64
C CYS A 59 7.73 8.22 3.25
N LYS A 60 6.65 8.95 2.99
CA LYS A 60 6.45 10.36 3.36
C LYS A 60 5.87 10.51 4.77
N GLU A 61 6.50 9.86 5.74
CA GLU A 61 6.15 10.01 7.17
C GLU A 61 6.38 11.46 7.64
N GLY A 62 5.49 11.96 8.52
CA GLY A 62 5.57 13.32 9.08
C GLY A 62 5.42 14.47 8.07
N ILE A 63 5.20 14.20 6.78
CA ILE A 63 5.01 15.22 5.73
C ILE A 63 3.77 14.93 4.89
N TRP A 64 3.51 15.73 3.86
CA TRP A 64 2.39 15.50 2.94
C TRP A 64 2.56 14.18 2.17
N HIS A 65 1.58 13.29 2.28
CA HIS A 65 1.68 11.89 1.81
C HIS A 65 0.41 11.36 1.14
N LYS A 66 -0.51 12.23 0.71
CA LYS A 66 -1.82 11.81 0.17
C LYS A 66 -1.70 10.90 -1.07
N ASP A 67 -0.60 10.98 -1.79
CA ASP A 67 -0.22 10.15 -2.94
C ASP A 67 0.42 8.79 -2.58
N GLU A 68 0.52 8.46 -1.29
CA GLU A 68 1.01 7.16 -0.79
C GLU A 68 -0.03 6.43 0.08
N ILE A 69 -1.23 7.03 0.27
CA ILE A 69 -2.25 6.49 1.19
C ILE A 69 -3.21 5.54 0.49
N PHE A 70 -3.50 4.46 1.20
CA PHE A 70 -4.52 3.48 0.89
C PHE A 70 -5.59 3.45 1.99
N ASP A 71 -6.82 3.14 1.59
CA ASP A 71 -7.91 2.83 2.49
C ASP A 71 -7.85 1.33 2.87
N SER A 72 -7.82 1.05 4.17
CA SER A 72 -7.77 -0.32 4.69
C SER A 72 -9.09 -1.10 4.56
N ILE A 73 -10.23 -0.44 4.41
CA ILE A 73 -11.54 -1.14 4.27
C ILE A 73 -11.63 -1.91 2.95
N PRO A 74 -11.38 -1.30 1.77
CA PRO A 74 -11.47 -1.98 0.48
C PRO A 74 -10.53 -3.19 0.34
N LEU A 75 -9.46 -3.26 1.14
CA LEU A 75 -8.56 -4.41 1.18
C LEU A 75 -9.29 -5.73 1.47
N LYS A 76 -10.34 -5.71 2.31
CA LYS A 76 -11.14 -6.90 2.62
C LYS A 76 -11.84 -7.48 1.39
N SER A 77 -12.18 -6.61 0.44
CA SER A 77 -12.74 -7.00 -0.87
C SER A 77 -11.66 -7.29 -1.92
N GLY A 78 -10.39 -7.01 -1.63
CA GLY A 78 -9.24 -7.16 -2.52
C GLY A 78 -8.88 -5.90 -3.29
N HIS A 79 -9.56 -4.78 -3.08
CA HIS A 79 -9.20 -3.53 -3.73
C HIS A 79 -8.10 -2.82 -2.97
N LEU A 80 -7.04 -2.44 -3.66
CA LEU A 80 -6.06 -1.47 -3.17
C LEU A 80 -6.53 -0.07 -3.60
N LYS A 81 -7.35 0.58 -2.77
CA LYS A 81 -7.94 1.89 -3.09
C LYS A 81 -7.10 3.02 -2.51
N MET A 82 -6.80 4.03 -3.33
CA MET A 82 -6.19 5.30 -2.89
C MET A 82 -7.29 6.36 -2.71
N PRO A 83 -7.68 6.69 -1.46
CA PRO A 83 -8.93 7.40 -1.20
C PRO A 83 -8.95 8.85 -1.67
N GLU A 84 -7.82 9.56 -1.65
CA GLU A 84 -7.73 10.96 -2.12
C GLU A 84 -8.15 11.11 -3.60
N PHE A 85 -7.88 10.09 -4.40
CA PHE A 85 -8.13 10.11 -5.85
C PHE A 85 -9.36 9.29 -6.25
N ASN A 86 -9.93 8.52 -5.31
CA ASN A 86 -11.01 7.57 -5.56
C ASN A 86 -10.70 6.56 -6.68
N LEU A 87 -9.46 6.08 -6.73
CA LEU A 87 -8.98 5.11 -7.73
C LEU A 87 -8.41 3.86 -7.06
N CYS A 88 -8.43 2.76 -7.80
CA CYS A 88 -7.91 1.46 -7.38
C CYS A 88 -6.72 1.03 -8.25
N VAL A 89 -5.80 0.27 -7.66
CA VAL A 89 -4.63 -0.27 -8.35
C VAL A 89 -5.03 -1.42 -9.27
N GLU A 90 -4.71 -1.28 -10.55
CA GLU A 90 -4.91 -2.31 -11.58
C GLU A 90 -3.56 -2.65 -12.26
N ALA A 91 -3.31 -3.93 -12.49
CA ALA A 91 -2.22 -4.34 -13.37
C ALA A 91 -2.62 -4.18 -14.84
N LYS A 92 -1.75 -3.61 -15.69
CA LYS A 92 -2.04 -3.49 -17.14
C LYS A 92 -2.30 -4.85 -17.82
N SER A 93 -1.72 -5.93 -17.30
CA SER A 93 -1.90 -7.31 -17.75
C SER A 93 -1.43 -8.29 -16.68
N ALA A 94 -1.84 -9.56 -16.74
CA ALA A 94 -1.34 -10.63 -15.87
C ALA A 94 0.02 -11.20 -16.34
N ARG A 95 0.98 -10.34 -16.71
CA ARG A 95 2.31 -10.73 -17.21
C ARG A 95 3.42 -10.17 -16.33
N ASP A 96 4.57 -10.83 -16.36
CA ASP A 96 5.78 -10.31 -15.72
C ASP A 96 6.15 -8.94 -16.33
N ALA A 97 6.72 -8.06 -15.50
CA ALA A 97 7.00 -6.67 -15.79
C ALA A 97 5.76 -5.80 -16.13
N SER A 98 4.54 -6.31 -15.96
CA SER A 98 3.35 -5.48 -16.14
C SER A 98 3.33 -4.34 -15.12
N GLU A 99 3.16 -3.13 -15.63
CA GLU A 99 3.01 -1.93 -14.81
C GLU A 99 1.70 -1.97 -14.00
N LEU A 100 1.72 -1.32 -12.84
CA LEU A 100 0.54 -1.06 -12.03
C LEU A 100 0.08 0.38 -12.27
N VAL A 101 -1.21 0.57 -12.55
CA VAL A 101 -1.82 1.87 -12.84
C VAL A 101 -3.04 2.10 -11.95
N LEU A 102 -3.53 3.34 -11.93
CA LEU A 102 -4.76 3.68 -11.25
C LEU A 102 -5.93 3.74 -12.24
N LYS A 103 -7.05 3.13 -11.86
CA LYS A 103 -8.31 3.09 -12.60
C LYS A 103 -9.50 3.28 -11.67
N THR A 104 -10.67 3.57 -12.24
CA THR A 104 -11.93 3.49 -11.50
C THR A 104 -12.04 2.12 -10.83
N CYS A 105 -12.51 2.10 -9.58
CA CYS A 105 -12.65 0.85 -8.83
C CYS A 105 -13.79 0.01 -9.41
N GLU A 106 -13.48 -1.21 -9.85
CA GLU A 106 -14.35 -2.15 -10.56
C GLU A 106 -13.97 -3.59 -10.20
N GLN A 107 -14.86 -4.56 -10.45
CA GLN A 107 -14.59 -5.99 -10.18
C GLN A 107 -13.72 -6.64 -11.28
N SER A 108 -12.73 -5.91 -11.79
CA SER A 108 -11.78 -6.37 -12.81
C SER A 108 -10.84 -7.42 -12.22
N PRO A 109 -10.61 -8.57 -12.89
CA PRO A 109 -9.64 -9.58 -12.43
C PRO A 109 -8.22 -9.02 -12.21
N LEU A 110 -7.86 -7.95 -12.94
CA LEU A 110 -6.55 -7.29 -12.84
C LEU A 110 -6.47 -6.25 -11.71
N GLN A 111 -7.58 -5.97 -11.02
CA GLN A 111 -7.68 -4.98 -9.95
C GLN A 111 -7.93 -5.61 -8.57
N LEU A 112 -8.17 -6.93 -8.52
CA LEU A 112 -8.45 -7.65 -7.29
C LEU A 112 -7.19 -8.37 -6.79
N TRP A 113 -6.82 -8.07 -5.55
CA TRP A 113 -5.59 -8.54 -4.92
C TRP A 113 -5.89 -9.44 -3.71
N SER A 114 -5.08 -10.47 -3.53
CA SER A 114 -5.04 -11.32 -2.35
C SER A 114 -3.83 -10.94 -1.50
N TYR A 115 -4.04 -10.65 -0.21
CA TYR A 115 -2.97 -10.40 0.75
C TYR A 115 -2.80 -11.62 1.66
N GLN A 116 -1.73 -12.39 1.45
CA GLN A 116 -1.44 -13.60 2.21
C GLN A 116 0.07 -13.72 2.42
N ASN A 117 0.49 -14.10 3.64
CA ASN A 117 1.91 -14.24 3.99
C ASN A 117 2.73 -12.99 3.61
N TYR A 118 2.16 -11.81 3.86
CA TYR A 118 2.74 -10.51 3.51
C TYR A 118 2.96 -10.26 2.00
N ARG A 119 2.48 -11.13 1.11
CA ARG A 119 2.52 -10.92 -0.35
C ARG A 119 1.18 -10.40 -0.86
N LEU A 120 1.24 -9.51 -1.84
CA LEU A 120 0.08 -9.07 -2.62
C LEU A 120 0.13 -9.72 -3.99
N ALA A 121 -0.77 -10.67 -4.24
CA ALA A 121 -0.88 -11.36 -5.52
C ALA A 121 -2.21 -11.03 -6.23
N LEU A 122 -2.26 -11.10 -7.56
CA LEU A 122 -3.53 -11.02 -8.28
C LEU A 122 -4.44 -12.17 -7.83
N LYS A 123 -5.73 -11.90 -7.58
CA LYS A 123 -6.71 -12.96 -7.28
C LYS A 123 -6.90 -13.89 -8.47
N SER A 124 -6.85 -13.37 -9.70
CA SER A 124 -7.03 -14.14 -10.92
C SER A 124 -5.81 -14.97 -11.32
N ASP A 125 -4.62 -14.62 -10.83
CA ASP A 125 -3.37 -15.34 -11.04
C ASP A 125 -2.50 -15.21 -9.78
N PRO A 126 -2.66 -16.12 -8.80
CA PRO A 126 -1.90 -16.09 -7.55
C PRO A 126 -0.39 -16.24 -7.70
N GLN A 127 0.12 -16.55 -8.91
CA GLN A 127 1.55 -16.55 -9.18
C GLN A 127 2.08 -15.15 -9.48
N LYS A 128 1.25 -14.12 -9.70
CA LYS A 128 1.69 -12.75 -9.98
C LYS A 128 1.64 -11.88 -8.74
N CYS A 129 2.80 -11.52 -8.22
CA CYS A 129 2.98 -10.67 -7.05
C CYS A 129 3.37 -9.23 -7.44
N ILE A 130 2.84 -8.26 -6.70
CA ILE A 130 3.37 -6.89 -6.71
C ILE A 130 4.82 -6.94 -6.22
N THR A 131 5.73 -6.43 -7.05
CA THR A 131 7.17 -6.58 -6.89
C THR A 131 7.90 -5.26 -7.14
N ILE A 132 8.74 -4.85 -6.18
CA ILE A 132 9.67 -3.73 -6.37
C ILE A 132 10.74 -4.14 -7.40
N GLY A 133 11.13 -3.25 -8.32
CA GLY A 133 12.12 -3.55 -9.38
C GLY A 133 13.52 -3.93 -8.85
N PRO A 134 14.39 -4.59 -9.64
CA PRO A 134 15.71 -5.03 -9.17
C PRO A 134 16.76 -3.92 -9.11
N GLU A 135 16.54 -2.81 -9.80
CA GLU A 135 17.47 -1.68 -9.89
C GLU A 135 17.60 -0.89 -8.59
N PRO A 136 18.75 -0.25 -8.31
CA PRO A 136 18.87 0.64 -7.15
C PRO A 136 17.84 1.78 -7.17
N SER A 137 17.42 2.21 -5.99
CA SER A 137 16.61 3.40 -5.80
C SER A 137 17.34 4.64 -6.30
N ARG A 138 16.61 5.54 -6.97
CA ARG A 138 17.16 6.73 -7.62
C ARG A 138 16.63 8.00 -6.99
N LEU A 139 17.51 9.00 -6.84
CA LEU A 139 17.16 10.31 -6.33
C LEU A 139 16.06 10.96 -7.19
N THR A 140 14.94 11.30 -6.56
CA THR A 140 13.84 11.95 -7.26
C THR A 140 14.16 13.41 -7.57
N ARG A 141 13.51 13.97 -8.60
CA ARG A 141 13.66 15.39 -8.95
C ARG A 141 13.30 16.31 -7.79
N GLY A 142 12.27 15.95 -7.01
CA GLY A 142 11.91 16.65 -5.78
C GLY A 142 12.96 16.47 -4.68
N GLY A 143 13.43 15.24 -4.49
CA GLY A 143 14.47 14.88 -3.51
C GLY A 143 15.76 15.68 -3.67
N ARG A 144 16.15 16.06 -4.89
CA ARG A 144 17.33 16.94 -5.12
C ARG A 144 17.28 18.25 -4.31
N ARG A 145 16.08 18.79 -4.09
CA ARG A 145 15.83 20.07 -3.42
C ARG A 145 15.57 19.93 -1.91
N LEU A 146 15.42 18.71 -1.42
CA LEU A 146 15.15 18.44 0.00
C LEU A 146 16.43 17.94 0.68
N ALA A 147 16.63 18.34 1.94
CA ALA A 147 17.70 17.79 2.77
C ALA A 147 17.55 16.28 2.94
N SER A 148 16.30 15.80 2.95
CA SER A 148 15.96 14.39 3.10
C SER A 148 16.28 13.54 1.87
N LYS A 149 16.59 14.09 0.68
CA LYS A 149 16.99 13.31 -0.52
C LYS A 149 16.10 12.09 -0.82
N HIS A 150 14.82 12.31 -1.12
CA HIS A 150 13.89 11.20 -1.36
C HIS A 150 14.25 10.43 -2.64
N MET A 151 14.06 9.12 -2.59
CA MET A 151 14.39 8.15 -3.62
C MET A 151 13.13 7.49 -4.18
N ALA A 152 13.21 6.94 -5.38
CA ALA A 152 12.16 6.14 -5.99
C ALA A 152 12.72 4.95 -6.78
N ARG A 153 11.89 3.93 -6.97
CA ARG A 153 12.22 2.68 -7.64
C ARG A 153 10.99 2.14 -8.37
N SER A 154 11.18 1.33 -9.40
CA SER A 154 10.06 0.80 -10.20
C SER A 154 9.22 -0.20 -9.40
N LEU A 155 7.97 -0.35 -9.84
CA LEU A 155 6.99 -1.26 -9.27
C LEU A 155 6.25 -1.95 -10.43
N SER A 156 6.19 -3.28 -10.39
CA SER A 156 5.55 -4.06 -11.45
C SER A 156 5.08 -5.42 -10.93
N LEU A 157 4.38 -6.18 -11.77
CA LEU A 157 4.15 -7.59 -11.51
C LEU A 157 5.37 -8.43 -11.84
N ALA A 158 5.61 -9.44 -11.02
CA ALA A 158 6.51 -10.54 -11.34
C ALA A 158 5.96 -11.83 -10.74
N ASN A 159 6.47 -12.96 -11.22
CA ASN A 159 6.22 -14.23 -10.56
C ASN A 159 6.59 -14.18 -9.07
N CYS A 160 5.70 -14.63 -8.20
CA CYS A 160 5.97 -14.81 -6.77
C CYS A 160 7.09 -15.83 -6.59
N LYS A 161 8.23 -15.42 -6.01
CA LYS A 161 9.44 -16.26 -5.90
C LYS A 161 10.20 -15.95 -4.62
N GLU A 162 10.73 -16.98 -3.97
CA GLU A 162 11.55 -16.80 -2.75
C GLU A 162 12.82 -15.97 -2.99
N THR A 163 13.42 -16.07 -4.18
CA THR A 163 14.56 -15.23 -4.57
C THR A 163 14.22 -13.74 -4.71
N LEU A 164 12.92 -13.40 -4.71
CA LEU A 164 12.39 -12.03 -4.80
C LEU A 164 11.74 -11.57 -3.48
N LEU A 165 11.83 -12.37 -2.41
CA LEU A 165 11.10 -12.17 -1.15
C LEU A 165 11.23 -10.73 -0.63
N THR A 166 12.45 -10.19 -0.55
CA THR A 166 12.70 -8.85 -0.01
C THR A 166 12.01 -7.73 -0.79
N ARG A 167 11.61 -7.98 -2.05
CA ARG A 167 10.92 -7.06 -2.94
C ARG A 167 9.44 -7.38 -3.13
N GLN A 168 8.94 -8.46 -2.52
CA GLN A 168 7.56 -8.95 -2.62
C GLN A 168 6.82 -9.01 -1.28
N LEU A 169 7.50 -8.72 -0.16
CA LEU A 169 6.85 -8.58 1.14
C LEU A 169 6.42 -7.14 1.41
N TRP A 170 5.17 -7.01 1.83
CA TRP A 170 4.46 -5.76 2.03
C TRP A 170 3.76 -5.77 3.38
N ARG A 171 3.61 -4.58 3.98
CA ARG A 171 2.79 -4.35 5.17
C ARG A 171 1.93 -3.11 4.98
N PHE A 172 0.75 -3.15 5.59
CA PHE A 172 -0.08 -1.97 5.77
C PHE A 172 0.31 -1.31 7.08
N GLU A 173 0.74 -0.06 7.03
CA GLU A 173 1.26 0.66 8.20
C GLU A 173 0.64 2.05 8.27
N VAL A 174 0.10 2.42 9.42
CA VAL A 174 -0.43 3.77 9.66
C VAL A 174 0.73 4.77 9.59
N PRO A 175 0.60 5.89 8.84
CA PRO A 175 1.63 6.92 8.79
C PRO A 175 1.98 7.43 10.18
N GLN A 176 3.28 7.48 10.46
CA GLN A 176 3.80 7.99 11.73
C GLN A 176 4.14 9.48 11.59
N ASN A 177 4.01 10.23 12.69
CA ASN A 177 4.49 11.61 12.75
C ASN A 177 5.99 11.64 13.10
N ARG A 178 6.82 11.20 12.15
CA ARG A 178 8.29 11.22 12.30
C ARG A 178 8.97 11.60 10.99
N SER A 179 10.15 12.18 11.11
CA SER A 179 11.02 12.51 9.98
C SER A 179 12.39 11.87 10.18
N GLY A 180 12.99 11.34 9.12
CA GLY A 180 14.34 10.74 9.16
C GLY A 180 14.32 9.21 9.19
N ALA A 181 15.52 8.61 9.19
CA ALA A 181 15.69 7.16 9.20
C ALA A 181 15.12 6.52 10.47
N ILE A 182 14.58 5.31 10.34
CA ILE A 182 13.93 4.57 11.44
C ILE A 182 14.96 3.71 12.23
N MET A 183 16.24 3.85 11.91
CA MET A 183 17.30 2.98 12.42
C MET A 183 17.93 3.55 13.70
N PRO A 184 18.31 2.69 14.66
CA PRO A 184 19.63 2.72 15.25
C PRO A 184 20.38 1.51 14.71
N PHE A 185 21.12 1.69 13.63
CA PHE A 185 22.26 0.83 13.36
C PHE A 185 23.42 1.79 13.12
N LYS A 186 24.08 2.14 14.22
CA LYS A 186 25.51 2.38 14.17
C LYS A 186 26.15 1.00 14.02
N ASP A 187 27.03 0.86 13.05
CA ASP A 187 27.92 -0.29 12.90
C ASP A 187 28.68 -0.57 14.21
#